data_AF-A0A447JAY0-F1
#
_entry.id   AF-A0A447JAY0-F1
#
_cell.length_a   1.000
_cell.length_b   1.000
_cell.length_c   1.000
_cell.angle_alpha   90.00
_cell.angle_beta   90.00
_cell.angle_gamma   90.00
#
_symmetry.space_group_name_H-M   'P 1'
#
loop_
_entity.id
_entity.type
_entity.pdbx_description
1 polymer ?
#
loop_
_entity_poly.entity_id
_entity_poly.type
_entity_poly.pdbx_seq_one_letter_code
_entity_poly.pdbx_strand_id
1 'polypeptide(L)' 'MEFYEAELKYLVEHEWVRRTEDAIWRRTKEGMWLTAEQQSRITQWLAAYVEKHQLSLAS' A
#
# COMPACT_ATOMS: atom_id res chain seq x y z
N MET A 1 -11.39 -13.63 0.86
CA MET A 1 -11.39 -12.46 -0.05
C MET A 1 -10.12 -11.67 0.28
N GLU A 2 -9.01 -12.10 -0.29
CA GLU A 2 -7.62 -11.76 0.12
C GLU A 2 -6.99 -10.73 -0.82
N PHE A 3 -7.76 -9.73 -1.23
CA PHE A 3 -7.41 -8.86 -2.36
C PHE A 3 -6.46 -7.70 -1.99
N TYR A 4 -5.97 -7.63 -0.74
CA TYR A 4 -5.33 -6.40 -0.25
C TYR A 4 -3.82 -6.40 -0.27
N GLU A 5 -3.11 -7.52 -0.19
CA GLU A 5 -1.63 -7.49 -0.17
C GLU A 5 -1.00 -7.56 -1.55
N ALA A 6 -1.55 -8.38 -2.45
CA ALA A 6 -0.96 -8.60 -3.76
C ALA A 6 -1.10 -7.36 -4.67
N GLU A 7 -2.28 -6.74 -4.69
CA GLU A 7 -2.49 -5.50 -5.45
C GLU A 7 -1.66 -4.36 -4.85
N LEU A 8 -1.60 -4.22 -3.52
CA LEU A 8 -0.80 -3.15 -2.91
C LEU A 8 0.70 -3.31 -3.20
N LYS A 9 1.23 -4.54 -3.16
CA LYS A 9 2.62 -4.83 -3.57
C LYS A 9 2.84 -4.39 -5.01
N TYR A 10 1.95 -4.78 -5.92
CA TYR A 10 2.04 -4.40 -7.31
C TYR A 10 2.02 -2.87 -7.51
N LEU A 11 1.13 -2.16 -6.80
CA LEU A 11 1.05 -0.69 -6.85
C LEU A 11 2.31 -0.01 -6.28
N VAL A 12 2.89 -0.54 -5.21
CA VAL A 12 4.14 0.00 -4.64
C VAL A 12 5.32 -0.22 -5.59
N GLU A 13 5.44 -1.41 -6.19
CA GLU A 13 6.55 -1.77 -7.08
C GLU A 13 6.44 -1.12 -8.47
N HIS A 14 5.27 -1.15 -9.10
CA HIS A 14 5.08 -0.64 -10.46
C HIS A 14 4.68 0.83 -10.52
N GLU A 15 3.93 1.32 -9.54
CA GLU A 15 3.33 2.67 -9.57
C GLU A 15 3.93 3.63 -8.55
N TRP A 16 4.99 3.21 -7.83
CA TRP A 16 5.74 4.02 -6.87
C TRP A 16 4.85 4.62 -5.77
N VAL A 17 3.80 3.90 -5.38
CA VAL A 17 2.90 4.35 -4.32
C VAL A 17 3.63 4.37 -2.97
N ARG A 18 3.68 5.54 -2.33
CA ARG A 18 4.32 5.74 -1.01
C ARG A 18 3.33 6.05 0.12
N ARG A 19 2.05 6.22 -0.20
CA ARG A 19 1.00 6.54 0.76
C ARG A 19 -0.22 5.68 0.50
N THR A 20 -0.84 5.21 1.58
CA THR A 20 -2.11 4.48 1.54
C THR A 20 -3.15 5.25 0.76
N GLU A 21 -3.24 6.57 0.96
CA GLU A 21 -4.21 7.42 0.26
C GLU A 21 -4.05 7.40 -1.27
N ASP A 22 -2.82 7.37 -1.79
CA ASP A 22 -2.59 7.22 -3.23
C ASP A 22 -3.03 5.84 -3.71
N ALA A 23 -2.78 4.76 -2.95
CA ALA A 23 -3.25 3.42 -3.29
C ALA A 23 -4.78 3.34 -3.31
N ILE A 24 -5.45 3.80 -2.24
CA ILE A 24 -6.88 3.56 -1.97
C ILE A 24 -7.83 4.66 -2.48
N TRP A 25 -7.32 5.80 -2.94
CA TRP A 25 -8.15 6.86 -3.51
C TRP A 25 -7.81 7.16 -4.97
N ARG A 26 -6.53 7.11 -5.35
CA ARG A 26 -6.09 7.46 -6.72
C ARG A 26 -5.99 6.24 -7.64
N ARG A 27 -5.60 5.07 -7.12
CA ARG A 27 -5.38 3.86 -7.93
C ARG A 27 -6.53 2.86 -7.86
N THR A 28 -6.97 2.57 -6.64
CA THR A 28 -8.07 1.65 -6.37
C THR A 28 -9.08 2.46 -5.58
N LYS A 29 -10.34 2.61 -6.00
CA LYS A 29 -11.35 3.39 -5.23
C LYS A 29 -11.83 2.66 -3.97
N GLU A 30 -10.98 1.81 -3.42
CA GLU A 30 -11.24 0.95 -2.27
C GLU A 30 -11.37 1.74 -0.96
N GLY A 31 -10.87 2.98 -0.90
CA GLY A 31 -11.03 3.86 0.25
C GLY A 31 -12.48 4.15 0.63
N MET A 32 -13.42 3.97 -0.30
CA MET A 32 -14.87 4.05 -0.03
C MET A 32 -15.43 2.81 0.70
N TRP A 33 -14.75 1.67 0.59
CA TRP A 33 -15.18 0.38 1.14
C TRP A 33 -14.37 -0.04 2.38
N LEU A 34 -13.17 0.49 2.51
CA LEU A 34 -12.26 0.18 3.61
C LEU A 34 -12.64 0.92 4.91
N THR A 35 -12.73 0.18 6.00
CA THR A 35 -12.90 0.77 7.34
C THR A 35 -11.62 1.46 7.80
N ALA A 36 -11.74 2.37 8.76
CA ALA A 36 -10.58 3.08 9.34
C ALA A 36 -9.51 2.12 9.91
N GLU A 37 -9.93 0.98 10.47
CA GLU A 37 -9.01 -0.04 10.97
C GLU A 37 -8.22 -0.72 9.84
N GLN A 38 -8.89 -1.04 8.73
CA GLN A 38 -8.22 -1.59 7.55
C GLN A 38 -7.25 -0.57 6.93
N GLN A 39 -7.65 0.70 6.83
CA GLN A 39 -6.78 1.77 6.34
C GLN A 39 -5.54 1.95 7.24
N SER A 40 -5.70 1.85 8.56
CA SER A 40 -4.58 1.91 9.51
C SER A 40 -3.61 0.73 9.32
N ARG A 41 -4.15 -0.48 9.16
CA ARG A 41 -3.34 -1.69 8.92
C ARG A 41 -2.56 -1.60 7.61
N ILE A 42 -3.19 -1.10 6.54
CA ILE A 42 -2.54 -0.85 5.24
C ILE A 42 -1.42 0.18 5.39
N THR A 43 -1.65 1.25 6.14
CA THR A 43 -0.65 2.30 6.37
C THR A 43 0.58 1.79 7.11
N GLN A 44 0.38 1.00 8.16
CA GLN A 44 1.48 0.37 8.90
C GLN A 44 2.27 -0.60 8.02
N TRP A 45 1.57 -1.42 7.25
CA TRP A 45 2.20 -2.36 6.32
C TRP A 45 3.02 -1.62 5.24
N LEU A 46 2.46 -0.56 4.64
CA LEU A 46 3.09 0.18 3.55
C LEU A 46 4.32 0.95 4.04
N ALA A 47 4.29 1.50 5.26
CA ALA A 47 5.46 2.11 5.88
C ALA A 47 6.62 1.11 6.06
N ALA A 48 6.33 -0.07 6.61
CA ALA A 48 7.33 -1.13 6.79
C ALA A 48 7.85 -1.68 5.45
N TYR A 49 6.96 -1.83 4.46
CA TYR A 49 7.33 -2.36 3.15
C TYR A 49 8.18 -1.38 2.35
N VAL A 50 7.82 -0.08 2.32
CA VAL A 50 8.62 0.96 1.65
C VAL A 50 10.01 1.07 2.28
N GLU A 51 10.12 1.07 3.61
CA GLU A 51 11.41 1.09 4.30
C GLU A 51 12.29 -0.09 3.87
N LYS A 52 11.74 -1.31 3.92
CA LYS A 52 12.44 -2.54 3.50
C LYS A 52 12.84 -2.51 2.02
N HIS A 53 11.96 -2.00 1.15
CA HIS A 53 12.20 -1.95 -0.29
C HIS A 53 13.26 -0.89 -0.65
N GLN A 54 13.29 0.24 0.07
CA GLN A 54 14.35 1.25 -0.05
C GLN A 54 15.70 0.70 0.40
N LEU A 55 15.74 -0.07 1.49
CA LEU A 55 16.95 -0.76 1.95
C LEU A 55 17.47 -1.77 0.92
N SER A 56 16.59 -2.51 0.24
CA SER A 56 17.00 -3.47 -0.81
C SER A 56 17.50 -2.82 -2.09
N LEU A 57 17.00 -1.63 -2.46
CA LEU A 57 17.47 -0.88 -3.63
C LEU A 57 18.77 -0.10 -3.38
N ALA A 58 19.13 0.11 -2.11
CA ALA A 58 20.35 0.80 -1.70
C ALA A 58 21.56 -0.14 -1.51
N SER A 59 21.41 -1.44 -1.80
CA SER A 59 22.43 -2.48 -1.64
C SER A 59 23.12 -2.85 -2.95
#